data_AF-A0AAE7JSC1-F1
#
_entry.id   AF-A0AAE7JSC1-F1
#
_cell.length_a   1.000
_cell.length_b   1.000
_cell.length_c   1.000
_cell.angle_alpha   90.00
_cell.angle_beta   90.00
_cell.angle_gamma   90.00
#
_symmetry.space_group_name_H-M   'P 1'
#
loop_
_entity.id
_entity.type
_entity.pdbx_description
1 polymer ?
#
loop_
_entity_poly.entity_id
_entity_poly.type
_entity_poly.pdbx_seq_one_letter_code
_entity_poly.pdbx_strand_id
1 'polypeptide(L)'
;MSYTINSDLSFENEMLELNGRQLIFKSLNQEILLSKQQSSLIFCLLNEINEKEEIIRYVWGDEDNKKRENNFNQLIFQLRARFASYDLPSDLLIALPRYGLCLNKKWLEISSFHRQRMAYIVNDHAAYL
;
A
#
# COMPACT_ATOMS: atom_id res chain seq x y z
N MET A 1 11.80 18.68 -17.90
CA MET A 1 11.29 17.32 -18.16
C MET A 1 9.83 17.31 -17.75
N SER A 2 8.92 17.14 -18.70
CA SER A 2 7.48 17.13 -18.43
C SER A 2 7.08 15.71 -18.09
N TYR A 3 6.71 15.43 -16.84
CA TYR A 3 6.21 14.11 -16.46
C TYR A 3 4.75 13.99 -16.91
N THR A 4 4.56 13.37 -18.07
CA THR A 4 3.24 12.91 -18.50
C THR A 4 2.82 11.78 -17.56
N ILE A 5 1.93 12.06 -16.60
CA ILE A 5 1.28 11.03 -15.77
C ILE A 5 0.22 10.33 -16.65
N ASN A 6 0.67 9.54 -17.61
CA ASN A 6 -0.11 8.55 -18.34
C ASN A 6 0.69 7.25 -18.32
N SER A 7 0.75 6.63 -17.15
CA SER A 7 1.12 5.23 -17.00
C SER A 7 -0.01 4.60 -16.21
N ASP A 8 -0.62 3.54 -16.73
CA ASP A 8 -1.55 2.72 -15.95
C ASP A 8 -0.88 2.40 -14.62
N LEU A 9 -1.40 2.97 -13.52
CA LEU A 9 -0.94 2.73 -12.16
C LEU A 9 -1.27 1.28 -11.82
N SER A 10 -0.42 0.38 -12.29
CA SER A 10 -0.59 -1.05 -12.21
C SER A 10 0.64 -1.64 -11.52
N PHE A 11 0.37 -2.45 -10.50
CA PHE A 11 1.39 -3.23 -9.82
C PHE A 11 0.76 -4.54 -9.43
N GLU A 12 1.46 -5.64 -9.62
CA GLU A 12 0.97 -6.95 -9.21
C GLU A 12 2.12 -7.81 -8.70
N ASN A 13 1.93 -8.39 -7.53
CA ASN A 13 2.74 -9.50 -7.05
C ASN A 13 1.84 -10.57 -6.42
N GLU A 14 2.43 -11.56 -5.76
CA GLU A 14 1.69 -12.67 -5.15
C GLU A 14 0.73 -12.23 -4.03
N MET A 15 1.00 -11.11 -3.37
CA MET A 15 0.31 -10.65 -2.16
C MET A 15 -0.63 -9.48 -2.41
N LEU A 16 -0.26 -8.59 -3.33
CA LEU A 16 -0.92 -7.34 -3.61
C LEU A 16 -1.12 -7.14 -5.10
N GLU A 17 -2.22 -6.48 -5.43
CA GLU A 17 -2.45 -5.91 -6.75
C GLU A 17 -2.94 -4.47 -6.57
N LEU A 18 -2.34 -3.54 -7.29
CA LEU A 18 -2.84 -2.18 -7.44
C LEU A 18 -3.24 -2.03 -8.90
N ASN A 19 -4.51 -1.72 -9.15
CA ASN A 19 -5.03 -1.42 -10.48
C ASN A 19 -5.75 -0.07 -10.46
N GLY A 20 -5.06 0.96 -10.93
CA GLY A 20 -5.52 2.35 -10.93
C GLY A 20 -5.73 2.91 -9.52
N ARG A 21 -6.91 2.68 -8.96
CA ARG A 21 -7.30 3.10 -7.60
C ARG A 21 -7.75 1.94 -6.72
N GLN A 22 -7.77 0.72 -7.23
CA GLN A 22 -8.15 -0.46 -6.48
C GLN A 22 -6.89 -1.13 -5.94
N LEU A 23 -6.78 -1.23 -4.63
CA LEU A 23 -5.71 -1.98 -3.95
C LEU A 23 -6.32 -3.28 -3.41
N ILE A 24 -5.87 -4.41 -3.94
CA ILE A 24 -6.34 -5.74 -3.59
C ILE A 24 -5.26 -6.43 -2.77
N PHE A 25 -5.63 -6.85 -1.56
CA PHE A 25 -4.84 -7.75 -0.73
C PHE A 25 -5.26 -9.18 -1.03
N LYS A 26 -4.56 -9.82 -1.98
CA LYS A 26 -4.90 -11.15 -2.50
C LYS A 26 -5.03 -12.18 -1.39
N SER A 27 -4.13 -12.14 -0.41
CA SER A 27 -4.12 -13.04 0.75
C SER A 27 -5.37 -12.90 1.63
N LEU A 28 -5.88 -11.68 1.81
CA LEU A 28 -7.02 -11.36 2.65
C LEU A 28 -8.35 -11.39 1.88
N ASN A 29 -8.29 -11.54 0.56
CA ASN A 29 -9.44 -11.38 -0.33
C ASN A 29 -10.18 -10.05 -0.09
N GLN A 30 -9.40 -8.99 0.13
CA GLN A 30 -9.90 -7.68 0.51
C GLN A 30 -9.52 -6.64 -0.54
N GLU A 31 -10.47 -5.81 -0.93
CA GLU A 31 -10.27 -4.73 -1.88
C GLU A 31 -10.52 -3.37 -1.20
N ILE A 32 -9.63 -2.42 -1.43
CA ILE A 32 -9.72 -1.06 -0.91
C ILE A 32 -9.70 -0.08 -2.08
N LEU A 33 -10.76 0.73 -2.19
CA LEU A 33 -10.79 1.85 -3.12
C LEU A 33 -10.00 3.04 -2.56
N LEU A 34 -9.00 3.50 -3.30
CA LEU A 34 -8.12 4.60 -2.93
C LEU A 34 -8.51 5.91 -3.64
N SER A 35 -8.16 7.05 -3.03
CA SER A 35 -8.13 8.33 -3.76
C SER A 35 -6.96 8.34 -4.75
N LYS A 36 -6.96 9.29 -5.68
CA LYS A 36 -5.88 9.43 -6.68
C LYS A 36 -4.50 9.60 -6.02
N GLN A 37 -4.43 10.43 -4.98
CA GLN A 37 -3.17 10.66 -4.26
C GLN A 37 -2.76 9.43 -3.44
N GLN A 38 -3.73 8.72 -2.86
CA GLN A 38 -3.46 7.50 -2.10
C GLN A 38 -2.94 6.37 -3.00
N SER A 39 -3.51 6.17 -4.18
CA SER A 39 -3.01 5.16 -5.12
C SER A 39 -1.63 5.51 -5.64
N SER A 40 -1.36 6.79 -5.92
CA SER A 40 -0.03 7.27 -6.32
C SER A 40 1.01 7.05 -5.21
N LEU A 41 0.65 7.33 -3.96
CA LEU A 41 1.51 7.05 -2.80
C LEU A 41 1.80 5.55 -2.68
N ILE A 42 0.77 4.70 -2.72
CA ILE A 42 0.95 3.24 -2.62
C ILE A 42 1.81 2.73 -3.78
N PHE A 43 1.60 3.21 -5.00
CA PHE A 43 2.42 2.86 -6.15
C PHE A 43 3.90 3.18 -5.91
N CYS A 44 4.22 4.34 -5.34
CA CYS A 44 5.60 4.69 -4.95
C CYS A 44 6.19 3.63 -4.01
N LEU A 45 5.48 3.32 -2.93
CA LEU A 45 5.97 2.40 -1.90
C LEU A 45 6.14 0.97 -2.43
N LEU A 46 5.27 0.52 -3.32
CA LEU A 46 5.36 -0.80 -3.97
C LEU A 46 6.57 -0.89 -4.92
N ASN A 47 6.98 0.24 -5.50
CA ASN A 47 8.18 0.36 -6.33
C ASN A 47 9.44 0.79 -5.54
N GLU A 48 9.39 0.69 -4.20
CA GLU A 48 10.50 1.04 -3.30
C GLU A 48 10.94 2.51 -3.34
N ILE A 49 10.10 3.40 -3.89
CA ILE A 49 10.28 4.85 -3.80
C ILE A 49 9.84 5.28 -2.39
N ASN A 50 10.81 5.33 -1.48
CA ASN A 50 10.59 5.52 -0.04
C ASN A 50 11.00 6.91 0.46
N GLU A 51 11.77 7.68 -0.31
CA GLU A 51 12.24 8.99 0.07
C GLU A 51 11.11 10.02 0.02
N LYS A 52 10.94 10.79 1.10
CA LYS A 52 9.85 11.76 1.24
C LYS A 52 9.78 12.74 0.08
N GLU A 53 10.91 13.32 -0.32
CA GLU A 53 10.96 14.32 -1.39
C GLU A 53 10.60 13.72 -2.74
N GLU A 54 11.08 12.51 -3.03
CA GLU A 54 10.75 11.79 -4.25
C GLU A 54 9.28 11.40 -4.33
N ILE A 55 8.70 10.90 -3.22
CA ILE A 55 7.27 10.61 -3.13
C ILE A 55 6.45 11.89 -3.32
N ILE A 56 6.82 12.98 -2.65
CA ILE A 56 6.12 14.27 -2.80
C ILE A 56 6.17 14.73 -4.26
N ARG A 57 7.34 14.62 -4.89
CA ARG A 57 7.52 14.98 -6.30
C ARG A 57 6.67 14.12 -7.22
N TYR A 58 6.59 12.82 -6.97
CA TYR A 58 5.77 11.93 -7.77
C TYR A 58 4.28 12.25 -7.65
N VAL A 59 3.78 12.47 -6.43
CA VAL A 59 2.34 12.66 -6.18
C VAL A 59 1.86 14.06 -6.57
N TRP A 60 2.71 15.09 -6.42
CA TRP A 60 2.30 16.50 -6.62
C TRP A 60 3.16 17.30 -7.62
N GLY A 61 4.29 16.79 -8.14
CA GLY A 61 5.19 17.49 -9.07
C GLY A 61 6.32 18.27 -8.39
N ASP A 62 6.87 19.33 -8.99
CA ASP A 62 8.05 20.06 -8.44
C ASP A 62 7.77 21.43 -7.75
N GLU A 63 6.52 21.84 -7.55
CA GLU A 63 6.20 23.14 -6.95
C GLU A 63 6.20 23.14 -5.40
N ASP A 64 6.10 24.33 -4.78
CA ASP A 64 5.99 24.64 -3.33
C ASP A 64 6.09 23.46 -2.31
N ASN A 65 7.33 23.16 -1.88
CA ASN A 65 7.64 22.04 -0.98
C ASN A 65 6.93 22.09 0.39
N LYS A 66 6.80 23.27 1.04
CA LYS A 66 6.24 23.36 2.40
C LYS A 66 4.77 22.95 2.50
N LYS A 67 3.93 23.40 1.56
CA LYS A 67 2.50 23.04 1.54
C LYS A 67 2.33 21.53 1.28
N ARG A 68 3.19 20.97 0.43
CA ARG A 68 3.13 19.57 0.03
C ARG A 68 3.63 18.63 1.12
N GLU A 69 4.57 19.05 1.94
CA GLU A 69 4.94 18.31 3.15
C GLU A 69 3.76 18.15 4.11
N ASN A 70 2.99 19.22 4.34
CA ASN A 70 1.76 19.12 5.14
C ASN A 70 0.73 18.18 4.50
N ASN A 71 0.54 18.28 3.18
CA ASN A 71 -0.34 17.38 2.45
C ASN A 71 0.14 15.92 2.52
N PHE A 72 1.44 15.67 2.49
CA PHE A 72 2.03 14.34 2.63
C PHE A 72 1.72 13.72 3.99
N ASN A 73 1.94 14.49 5.07
CA ASN A 73 1.60 14.04 6.41
C ASN A 73 0.09 13.75 6.57
N GLN A 74 -0.77 14.62 6.01
CA GLN A 74 -2.22 14.40 5.98
C GLN A 74 -2.61 13.16 5.17
N LEU A 75 -1.96 12.94 4.01
CA LEU A 75 -2.21 11.79 3.16
C LEU A 75 -1.87 10.49 3.88
N ILE A 76 -0.74 10.44 4.59
CA ILE A 76 -0.36 9.28 5.43
C ILE A 76 -1.42 9.04 6.51
N PHE A 77 -1.83 10.09 7.22
CA PHE A 77 -2.84 9.97 8.26
C PHE A 77 -4.17 9.42 7.73
N GLN A 78 -4.65 9.96 6.61
CA GLN A 78 -5.88 9.49 5.95
C GLN A 78 -5.76 8.05 5.45
N LEU A 79 -4.61 7.67 4.91
CA LEU A 79 -4.37 6.33 4.42
C LEU A 79 -4.31 5.31 5.57
N ARG A 80 -3.68 5.66 6.70
CA ARG A 80 -3.71 4.84 7.93
C ARG A 80 -5.12 4.68 8.48
N ALA A 81 -5.90 5.77 8.54
CA ALA A 81 -7.30 5.70 8.98
C ALA A 81 -8.13 4.80 8.05
N ARG A 82 -7.88 4.86 6.74
CA ARG A 82 -8.51 3.96 5.78
C ARG A 82 -8.10 2.52 6.00
N PHE A 83 -6.82 2.23 6.20
CA PHE A 83 -6.38 0.86 6.50
C PHE A 83 -7.01 0.33 7.79
N ALA A 84 -7.07 1.14 8.84
CA ALA A 84 -7.72 0.77 10.09
C ALA A 84 -9.23 0.48 9.92
N SER A 85 -9.94 1.18 9.03
CA SER A 85 -11.37 0.91 8.77
C SER A 85 -11.62 -0.41 8.03
N TYR A 86 -10.56 -1.05 7.52
CA TYR A 86 -10.59 -2.36 6.88
C TYR A 86 -9.78 -3.39 7.70
N ASP A 87 -9.68 -3.18 9.02
CA ASP A 87 -9.00 -4.06 9.98
C ASP A 87 -7.53 -4.40 9.61
N LEU A 88 -6.88 -3.52 8.83
CA LEU A 88 -5.47 -3.67 8.50
C LEU A 88 -4.58 -3.14 9.63
N PRO A 89 -3.40 -3.76 9.82
CA PRO A 89 -2.48 -3.39 10.89
C PRO A 89 -1.99 -1.94 10.74
N SER A 90 -1.94 -1.22 11.86
CA SER A 90 -1.60 0.21 11.89
C SER A 90 -0.14 0.49 11.51
N ASP A 91 0.73 -0.51 11.64
CA ASP A 91 2.13 -0.49 11.26
C ASP A 91 2.39 -1.02 9.84
N LEU A 92 1.35 -1.19 9.02
CA LEU A 92 1.50 -1.46 7.57
C LEU A 92 2.28 -0.34 6.86
N LEU A 93 2.14 0.90 7.33
CA LEU A 93 2.90 2.06 6.86
C LEU A 93 3.92 2.48 7.92
N ILE A 94 5.20 2.23 7.66
CA ILE A 94 6.30 2.59 8.54
C ILE A 94 6.85 3.95 8.13
N ALA A 95 6.83 4.89 9.06
CA ALA A 95 7.54 6.16 8.89
C ALA A 95 9.03 5.94 9.18
N LEU A 96 9.89 6.34 8.25
CA LEU A 96 11.34 6.33 8.40
C LEU A 96 11.76 7.73 8.86
N PRO A 97 12.16 7.92 10.13
CA PRO A 97 12.45 9.24 10.67
C PRO A 97 13.47 9.99 9.81
N ARG A 98 13.14 11.22 9.42
CA ARG A 98 13.97 12.11 8.58
C ARG A 98 14.24 11.61 7.15
N TYR A 99 13.65 10.49 6.74
CA TYR A 99 13.87 9.94 5.40
C TYR A 99 12.56 9.87 4.59
N GLY A 100 11.54 9.21 5.11
CA GLY A 100 10.28 9.07 4.39
C GLY A 100 9.35 7.99 4.91
N LEU A 101 8.87 7.13 4.02
CA LEU A 101 7.80 6.18 4.30
C LEU A 101 8.03 4.89 3.52
N CYS A 102 7.72 3.74 4.11
CA CYS A 102 7.71 2.46 3.41
C CYS A 102 6.57 1.55 3.86
N LEU A 103 6.27 0.52 3.06
CA LEU A 103 5.36 -0.55 3.43
C LEU A 103 6.08 -1.58 4.31
N ASN A 104 5.42 -2.03 5.38
CA ASN A 104 5.91 -3.12 6.21
C ASN A 104 5.73 -4.46 5.49
N LYS A 105 6.78 -4.90 4.80
CA LYS A 105 6.80 -6.15 4.03
C LYS A 105 6.48 -7.38 4.87
N LYS A 106 6.77 -7.37 6.19
CA LYS A 106 6.42 -8.49 7.08
C LYS A 106 4.93 -8.77 7.11
N TRP A 107 4.08 -7.74 7.05
CA TRP A 107 2.63 -7.93 7.02
C TRP A 107 2.13 -8.46 5.68
N LEU A 108 2.83 -8.12 4.61
CA LEU A 108 2.55 -8.70 3.29
C LEU A 108 2.90 -10.20 3.30
N GLU A 109 3.99 -10.57 3.97
CA GLU A 109 4.42 -11.96 4.14
C GLU A 109 3.54 -12.78 5.11
N ILE A 110 3.15 -12.23 6.25
CA ILE A 110 2.37 -12.96 7.28
C ILE A 110 0.97 -13.34 6.77
N SER A 111 0.36 -12.52 5.91
CA SER A 111 -0.96 -12.81 5.37
C SER A 111 -0.97 -14.02 4.43
N SER A 112 0.15 -14.34 3.76
CA SER A 112 0.28 -15.56 2.95
C SER A 112 0.34 -16.82 3.82
N PHE A 113 1.00 -16.74 4.98
CA PHE A 113 1.07 -17.85 5.96
C PHE A 113 -0.26 -18.14 6.66
N HIS A 114 -1.05 -17.11 6.98
CA HIS A 114 -2.38 -17.33 7.57
C HIS A 114 -3.32 -18.11 6.63
N ARG A 115 -3.22 -17.88 5.31
CA ARG A 115 -3.95 -18.67 4.31
C ARG A 115 -3.50 -20.13 4.29
N GLN A 116 -2.19 -20.40 4.30
CA GLN A 116 -1.69 -21.78 4.38
C GLN A 116 -2.24 -22.48 5.62
N ARG A 117 -2.21 -21.82 6.78
CA ARG A 117 -2.69 -22.43 8.03
C ARG A 117 -4.20 -22.68 8.05
N MET A 118 -5.01 -21.80 7.46
CA MET A 118 -6.46 -22.02 7.34
C MET A 118 -6.80 -23.10 6.29
N ALA A 119 -6.08 -23.14 5.16
CA ALA A 119 -6.25 -24.18 4.15
C ALA A 119 -5.89 -25.57 4.69
N TYR A 120 -4.87 -25.68 5.55
CA TYR A 120 -4.52 -26.93 6.24
C TYR A 120 -5.61 -27.41 7.20
N ILE A 121 -6.24 -26.50 7.97
CA ILE A 121 -7.31 -26.88 8.92
C ILE A 121 -8.56 -27.40 8.19
N VAL A 122 -8.89 -26.84 7.03
CA VAL A 122 -10.07 -27.27 6.25
C VAL A 122 -9.83 -28.63 5.57
N ASN A 123 -8.60 -28.94 5.16
CA ASN A 123 -8.29 -30.23 4.51
C ASN A 123 -8.17 -31.42 5.47
N ASP A 124 -7.87 -31.21 6.75
CA ASP A 124 -7.75 -32.31 7.72
C ASP A 124 -9.10 -33.00 8.00
N HIS A 125 -10.21 -32.26 7.88
CA HIS A 125 -11.56 -32.79 8.06
C HIS A 125 -12.15 -33.48 6.82
N ALA A 126 -11.52 -33.37 5.65
CA ALA A 126 -12.00 -33.99 4.41
C ALA A 126 -11.34 -35.35 4.09
N ALA A 127 -10.38 -35.81 4.91
CA ALA A 127 -9.63 -37.04 4.68
C ALA A 127 -10.23 -38.30 5.36
N TYR A 128 -11.43 -38.20 5.95
CA TYR A 128 -12.09 -39.30 6.69
C TYR A 128 -13.52 -39.61 6.22
N LEU A 129 -13.76 -39.66 4.91
CA LEU A 129 -14.94 -40.28 4.29
C LEU A 129 -14.54 -41.04 3.03
#